data_AF-A0A9X2KUK0-F1
#
_entry.id   AF-A0A9X2KUK0-F1
#
_cell.length_a   1.000
_cell.length_b   1.000
_cell.length_c   1.000
_cell.angle_alpha   90.00
_cell.angle_beta   90.00
_cell.angle_gamma   90.00
#
_symmetry.space_group_name_H-M   'P 1'
#
loop_
_entity.id
_entity.type
_entity.pdbx_description
1 polymer ?
#
loop_
_entity_poly.entity_id
_entity_poly.type
_entity_poly.pdbx_seq_one_letter_code
_entity_poly.pdbx_strand_id
1 'polypeptide(L)'
;MNNKIEEIEHLIEGVCRSVSMSDAKDKITRLKFLAANLDANAYAKDKLSEAINHAINVSKNGSDKSRHTQLMYNSWSVFESIYNDTEV
;
A
#
# COMPACT_ATOMS: atom_id res chain seq x y z
N MET A 1 -9.56 2.50 -14.25
CA MET A 1 -9.55 1.88 -12.92
C MET A 1 -10.41 2.74 -11.99
N ASN A 2 -10.85 2.22 -10.84
CA ASN A 2 -11.58 3.01 -9.85
C ASN A 2 -10.64 4.12 -9.31
N ASN A 3 -11.00 5.39 -9.41
CA ASN A 3 -10.14 6.54 -9.02
C ASN A 3 -9.55 6.39 -7.59
N LYS A 4 -10.24 5.67 -6.71
CA LYS A 4 -9.76 5.39 -5.33
C LYS A 4 -8.59 4.40 -5.28
N ILE A 5 -8.58 3.39 -6.16
CA ILE A 5 -7.52 2.38 -6.21
C ILE A 5 -6.23 3.01 -6.74
N GLU A 6 -6.34 3.84 -7.79
CA GLU A 6 -5.22 4.63 -8.31
C GLU A 6 -4.65 5.59 -7.25
N GLU A 7 -5.50 6.26 -6.45
CA GLU A 7 -5.05 7.11 -5.34
C GLU A 7 -4.29 6.29 -4.27
N ILE A 8 -4.78 5.10 -3.92
CA ILE A 8 -4.14 4.20 -2.96
C ILE A 8 -2.77 3.74 -3.48
N GLU A 9 -2.68 3.35 -4.76
CA GLU A 9 -1.42 2.94 -5.40
C GLU A 9 -0.37 4.05 -5.33
N HIS A 10 -0.76 5.25 -5.77
CA HIS A 10 0.12 6.42 -5.74
C HIS A 10 0.58 6.76 -4.32
N LEU A 11 -0.26 6.58 -3.31
CA LEU A 11 0.13 6.79 -1.92
C LEU A 11 1.08 5.71 -1.41
N ILE A 12 0.88 4.44 -1.76
CA ILE A 12 1.81 3.34 -1.41
C ILE A 12 3.19 3.63 -1.99
N GLU A 13 3.26 3.95 -3.28
CA GLU A 13 4.53 4.30 -3.92
C GLU A 13 5.15 5.57 -3.32
N GLY A 14 4.32 6.58 -3.03
CA GLY A 14 4.75 7.82 -2.40
C GLY A 14 5.35 7.60 -1.01
N VAL A 15 4.84 6.65 -0.24
CA VAL A 15 5.44 6.23 1.04
C VAL A 15 6.79 5.55 0.78
N CYS A 16 6.89 4.61 -0.16
CA CYS A 16 8.16 3.94 -0.50
C CYS A 16 9.26 4.92 -0.95
N ARG A 17 8.90 5.94 -1.74
CA ARG A 17 9.84 6.94 -2.26
C ARG A 17 10.18 8.03 -1.26
N SER A 18 9.54 8.07 -0.10
CA SER A 18 9.82 9.08 0.93
C SER A 18 11.21 8.87 1.53
N VAL A 19 11.97 9.95 1.64
CA VAL A 19 13.35 9.93 2.16
C VAL A 19 13.42 9.67 3.67
N SER A 20 12.31 9.94 4.39
CA SER A 20 12.19 9.74 5.82
C SER A 20 10.77 9.34 6.21
N MET A 21 10.62 8.80 7.43
CA MET A 21 9.30 8.55 8.02
C MET A 21 8.51 9.85 8.27
N SER A 22 9.19 10.97 8.48
CA SER A 22 8.54 12.28 8.64
C SER A 22 7.86 12.71 7.34
N ASP A 23 8.57 12.57 6.21
CA ASP A 23 8.09 12.91 4.86
C ASP A 23 6.95 11.98 4.39
N ALA A 24 6.94 10.75 4.91
CA ALA A 24 5.90 9.76 4.63
C ALA A 24 4.63 9.95 5.46
N LYS A 25 4.69 10.67 6.59
CA LYS A 25 3.65 10.65 7.65
C LYS A 25 2.25 11.01 7.13
N ASP A 26 2.14 12.07 6.34
CA ASP A 26 0.85 12.54 5.82
C ASP A 26 0.29 11.55 4.79
N LYS A 27 1.16 10.99 3.94
CA LYS A 27 0.80 9.95 2.97
C LYS A 27 0.32 8.69 3.67
N ILE A 28 1.01 8.24 4.72
CA ILE A 28 0.61 7.07 5.53
C ILE A 28 -0.76 7.30 6.15
N THR A 29 -1.01 8.51 6.68
CA THR A 29 -2.28 8.85 7.33
C THR A 29 -3.43 8.81 6.32
N ARG A 30 -3.24 9.44 5.15
CA ARG A 30 -4.22 9.44 4.06
C ARG A 30 -4.47 8.02 3.53
N LEU A 31 -3.40 7.26 3.31
CA LEU A 31 -3.45 5.89 2.82
C LEU A 31 -4.25 4.96 3.75
N LYS A 32 -3.98 5.01 5.06
CA LYS A 32 -4.74 4.23 6.05
C LYS A 32 -6.22 4.62 6.09
N PHE A 33 -6.53 5.91 5.97
CA PHE A 33 -7.90 6.38 5.90
C PHE A 33 -8.64 5.82 4.67
N LEU A 34 -8.03 5.87 3.48
CA LEU A 34 -8.63 5.32 2.27
C LEU A 34 -8.78 3.81 2.34
N ALA A 35 -7.74 3.10 2.77
CA ALA A 35 -7.74 1.64 2.89
C ALA A 35 -8.84 1.14 3.85
N ALA A 36 -9.07 1.83 4.96
CA ALA A 36 -10.13 1.48 5.92
C ALA A 36 -11.54 1.63 5.34
N ASN A 37 -11.74 2.58 4.41
CA ASN A 37 -13.02 2.87 3.77
C ASN A 37 -13.21 2.13 2.43
N LEU A 38 -12.24 1.31 2.02
CA LEU A 38 -12.35 0.53 0.81
C LEU A 38 -13.33 -0.63 1.04
N ASP A 39 -14.30 -0.78 0.14
CA ASP A 39 -15.19 -1.93 0.14
C ASP A 39 -14.50 -3.08 -0.59
N ALA A 40 -13.98 -4.03 0.19
CA ALA A 40 -13.22 -5.16 -0.30
C ALA A 40 -13.38 -6.31 0.69
N ASN A 41 -13.27 -7.55 0.19
CA ASN A 41 -13.32 -8.74 1.04
C ASN A 41 -12.13 -8.77 2.03
N ALA A 42 -12.27 -9.58 3.09
CA ALA A 42 -11.28 -9.63 4.16
C ALA A 42 -9.86 -9.97 3.66
N TYR A 43 -9.73 -10.90 2.73
CA TYR A 43 -8.42 -11.32 2.22
C TYR A 43 -7.76 -10.23 1.37
N ALA A 44 -8.52 -9.51 0.54
CA ALA A 44 -8.02 -8.33 -0.17
C ALA A 44 -7.56 -7.24 0.82
N LYS A 45 -8.32 -6.97 1.89
CA LYS A 45 -7.95 -6.01 2.93
C LYS A 45 -6.67 -6.39 3.67
N ASP A 46 -6.46 -7.67 3.93
CA ASP A 46 -5.22 -8.17 4.53
C ASP A 46 -4.02 -7.91 3.61
N LYS A 47 -4.16 -8.19 2.31
CA LYS A 47 -3.09 -7.94 1.32
C LYS A 47 -2.78 -6.47 1.11
N LEU A 48 -3.81 -5.62 1.12
CA LEU A 48 -3.61 -4.17 1.12
C LEU A 48 -2.85 -3.72 2.39
N SER A 49 -3.19 -4.27 3.55
CA SER A 49 -2.52 -3.96 4.82
C SER A 49 -1.05 -4.41 4.83
N GLU A 50 -0.74 -5.58 4.28
CA GLU A 50 0.64 -6.05 4.06
C GLU A 50 1.43 -5.08 3.18
N ALA A 51 0.88 -4.67 2.03
CA ALA A 51 1.52 -3.73 1.11
C ALA A 51 1.85 -2.39 1.80
N ILE A 52 0.89 -1.84 2.55
CA ILE A 52 1.06 -0.61 3.35
C ILE A 52 2.17 -0.78 4.39
N ASN A 53 2.17 -1.88 5.13
CA ASN A 53 3.17 -2.15 6.16
C ASN A 53 4.58 -2.28 5.57
N HIS A 54 4.69 -2.91 4.40
CA HIS A 54 5.97 -3.01 3.70
C HIS A 54 6.43 -1.65 3.17
N ALA A 55 5.54 -0.83 2.61
CA ALA A 55 5.87 0.53 2.20
C ALA A 55 6.40 1.38 3.37
N ILE A 56 5.74 1.30 4.53
CA ILE A 56 6.19 1.96 5.76
C ILE A 56 7.58 1.48 6.19
N ASN A 57 7.90 0.20 6.01
CA ASN A 57 9.22 -0.32 6.34
C ASN A 57 10.30 0.14 5.35
N VAL A 58 9.97 0.38 4.07
CA VAL A 58 10.88 1.01 3.11
C VAL A 58 11.22 2.45 3.50
N SER A 59 10.23 3.22 4.00
CA SER A 59 10.42 4.61 4.42
C SER A 59 11.19 4.77 5.73
N LYS A 60 11.39 3.69 6.50
CA LYS A 60 12.27 3.67 7.67
C LYS A 60 13.73 3.57 7.23
N ASN A 61 14.64 4.19 8.00
CA ASN A 61 16.07 3.98 7.82
C ASN A 61 16.43 2.60 8.39
N GLY A 62 16.64 1.61 7.51
CA GLY A 62 16.99 0.23 7.85
C GLY A 62 17.59 -0.52 6.67
N SER A 63 18.18 -1.68 6.94
CA SER A 63 19.02 -2.45 6.01
C SER A 63 18.28 -3.30 4.97
N ASP A 64 16.94 -3.30 4.92
CA ASP A 64 16.16 -4.23 4.09
C ASP A 64 15.16 -3.55 3.13
N LYS A 65 15.48 -2.33 2.65
CA LYS A 65 14.60 -1.57 1.75
C LYS A 65 14.22 -2.36 0.49
N SER A 66 15.17 -3.05 -0.14
CA SER A 66 14.91 -3.83 -1.37
C SER A 66 13.93 -4.98 -1.13
N ARG A 67 14.13 -5.74 -0.04
CA ARG A 67 13.23 -6.83 0.36
C ARG A 67 11.82 -6.31 0.63
N HIS A 68 11.70 -5.22 1.40
CA HIS A 68 10.39 -4.63 1.68
C HIS A 68 9.72 -4.03 0.45
N THR A 69 10.49 -3.48 -0.49
CA THR A 69 9.95 -3.01 -1.78
C THR A 69 9.36 -4.17 -2.58
N GLN A 70 10.04 -5.30 -2.65
CA GLN A 70 9.54 -6.48 -3.34
C GLN A 70 8.29 -7.07 -2.67
N LEU A 71 8.29 -7.17 -1.34
CA LEU A 71 7.13 -7.64 -0.59
C LEU A 71 5.93 -6.71 -0.76
N MET A 72 6.16 -5.39 -0.82
CA MET A 72 5.11 -4.40 -1.10
C MET A 72 4.46 -4.66 -2.46
N TYR A 73 5.25 -4.75 -3.54
CA TYR A 73 4.71 -4.98 -4.89
C TYR A 73 3.98 -6.33 -5.00
N ASN A 74 4.50 -7.38 -4.36
CA ASN A 74 3.84 -8.68 -4.35
C ASN A 74 2.47 -8.62 -3.65
N SER A 75 2.40 -8.01 -2.46
CA SER A 75 1.13 -7.87 -1.73
C SER A 75 0.14 -6.96 -2.47
N TRP A 76 0.63 -5.89 -3.12
CA TRP A 76 -0.20 -5.01 -3.97
C TRP A 76 -0.79 -5.75 -5.16
N SER A 77 0.03 -6.48 -5.92
CA SER A 77 -0.43 -7.25 -7.10
C SER A 77 -1.47 -8.31 -6.73
N VAL A 78 -1.32 -8.99 -5.59
CA VAL A 78 -2.32 -9.95 -5.11
C VAL A 78 -3.62 -9.23 -4.72
N PHE A 79 -3.53 -8.10 -4.00
CA PHE A 79 -4.70 -7.28 -3.68
C PHE A 79 -5.45 -6.85 -4.95
N GLU A 80 -4.73 -6.30 -5.93
CA GLU A 80 -5.31 -5.79 -7.18
C GLU A 80 -6.00 -6.91 -7.97
N SER A 81 -5.37 -8.08 -8.06
CA SER A 81 -5.98 -9.25 -8.71
C SER A 81 -7.30 -9.64 -8.04
N ILE A 82 -7.33 -9.75 -6.71
CA ILE A 82 -8.54 -10.14 -5.99
C ILE A 82 -9.62 -9.07 -6.13
N TYR A 83 -9.25 -7.79 -5.98
CA TYR A 83 -10.20 -6.68 -6.02
C TYR A 83 -10.89 -6.59 -7.38
N ASN A 84 -10.10 -6.66 -8.46
CA ASN A 84 -10.62 -6.62 -9.83
C ASN A 84 -11.44 -7.87 -10.18
N ASP A 85 -11.08 -9.05 -9.69
CA ASP A 85 -11.87 -10.27 -9.90
C ASP A 85 -13.24 -10.22 -9.19
N THR A 86 -13.39 -9.39 -8.14
CA THR A 86 -14.66 -9.21 -7.41
C THR A 86 -15.52 -8.02 -7.88
N GLU A 87 -14.97 -7.05 -8.61
CA GLU A 87 -15.72 -5.90 -9.14
C GLU A 87 -16.24 -6.12 -10.59
N VAL A 88 -16.00 -7.30 -11.19
CA VAL A 88 -16.62 -7.77 -12.46
C VAL A 88 -17.87 -8.58 -12.17
#